data_AF-A0A699ZHP7-F1
#
_entry.id   AF-A0A699ZHP7-F1
#
_cell.length_a   1.000
_cell.length_b   1.000
_cell.length_c   1.000
_cell.angle_alpha   90.00
_cell.angle_beta   90.00
_cell.angle_gamma   90.00
#
_symmetry.space_group_name_H-M   'P 1'
#
loop_
_entity.id
_entity.type
_entity.pdbx_description
1 polymer ?
#
loop_
_entity_poly.entity_id
_entity_poly.type
_entity_poly.pdbx_seq_one_letter_code
_entity_poly.pdbx_strand_id
1 'polypeptide(L)'
;MGSDPLVELSTDGKQVVSSRTIKNSLTPQWDETFWLLVQELLTLNIGQTFGAKELMGRCLVKLAPVTAAAPDPVTAWYHLGLGDWANPEGCGKGEGKVQLRCAYRSFDSFKREEPMTADTGIVIVRVITAEHLQRAPGRKNTAMTAYVRVKCGDDSASVPPLTSTANHTWTNANTLEFYDVKFSSNIKLKVMERALQDDSLGNLEVLVSDIADACDFNPLSGGREHGFMLRHFPLEDGGGARLTASLRFVPCC
;
A
#
# COMPACT_ATOMS: atom_id res chain seq x y z
N MET A 1 18.86 15.80 -30.56
CA MET A 1 18.25 16.49 -29.41
C MET A 1 18.02 15.44 -28.34
N GLY A 2 18.41 15.70 -27.08
CA GLY A 2 18.16 14.74 -26.00
C GLY A 2 16.71 14.82 -25.52
N SER A 3 16.24 13.74 -24.90
CA SER A 3 14.97 13.67 -24.17
C SER A 3 15.17 14.02 -22.70
N ASP A 4 14.07 14.32 -22.00
CA ASP A 4 14.03 14.51 -20.55
C ASP A 4 13.35 13.29 -19.88
N PRO A 5 13.99 12.12 -19.81
CA PRO A 5 13.33 10.88 -19.40
C PRO A 5 13.04 10.81 -17.90
N LEU A 6 11.95 10.11 -17.56
CA LEU A 6 11.58 9.63 -16.22
C LEU A 6 11.01 8.21 -16.31
N VAL A 7 11.12 7.46 -15.22
CA VAL A 7 10.55 6.11 -15.07
C VAL A 7 9.37 6.16 -14.12
N GLU A 8 8.31 5.42 -14.44
CA GLU A 8 7.22 5.15 -13.53
C GLU A 8 7.01 3.66 -13.39
N LEU A 9 6.84 3.22 -12.15
CA LEU A 9 6.58 1.82 -11.82
C LEU A 9 5.17 1.71 -11.25
N SER A 10 4.43 0.70 -11.68
CA SER A 10 3.10 0.43 -11.17
C SER A 10 2.78 -1.04 -10.99
N THR A 11 2.05 -1.36 -9.92
CA THR A 11 1.52 -2.69 -9.65
C THR A 11 0.00 -2.67 -9.84
N ASP A 12 -0.52 -3.55 -10.67
CA ASP A 12 -1.96 -3.70 -11.02
C ASP A 12 -2.73 -2.39 -11.26
N GLY A 13 -2.04 -1.36 -11.79
CA GLY A 13 -2.60 -0.03 -12.05
C GLY A 13 -3.02 0.79 -10.83
N LYS A 14 -2.72 0.33 -9.60
CA LYS A 14 -3.14 0.98 -8.35
C LYS A 14 -2.08 1.92 -7.76
N GLN A 15 -0.82 1.53 -7.85
CA GLN A 15 0.29 2.32 -7.33
C GLN A 15 1.12 2.84 -8.50
N VAL A 16 1.50 4.11 -8.48
CA VAL A 16 2.47 4.68 -9.43
C VAL A 16 3.53 5.40 -8.63
N VAL A 17 4.76 4.90 -8.64
CA VAL A 17 5.93 5.66 -8.16
C VAL A 17 6.70 6.17 -9.37
N SER A 18 7.23 7.38 -9.27
CA SER A 18 7.92 8.03 -10.38
C SER A 18 9.31 8.46 -9.94
N SER A 19 10.30 8.24 -10.81
CA SER A 19 11.65 8.74 -10.62
C SER A 19 11.75 10.23 -10.83
N ARG A 20 12.91 10.81 -10.51
CA ARG A 20 13.23 12.16 -11.00
C ARG A 20 13.32 12.18 -12.54
N THR A 21 13.09 13.34 -13.12
CA THR A 21 13.38 13.61 -14.53
C THR A 21 14.87 13.90 -14.70
N ILE A 22 15.52 13.25 -15.66
CA ILE A 22 16.91 13.54 -16.05
C ILE A 22 16.89 14.39 -17.31
N LYS A 23 17.55 15.55 -17.30
CA LYS A 23 17.50 16.48 -18.44
C LYS A 23 18.45 16.07 -19.57
N ASN A 24 17.96 16.17 -20.80
CA ASN A 24 18.71 16.07 -22.05
C ASN A 24 19.63 14.83 -22.13
N SER A 25 19.08 13.65 -21.86
CA SER A 25 19.80 12.38 -21.89
C SER A 25 19.03 11.28 -22.62
N LEU A 26 19.74 10.52 -23.46
CA LEU A 26 19.26 9.29 -24.11
C LEU A 26 19.74 8.02 -23.40
N THR A 27 20.69 8.15 -22.46
CA THR A 27 21.20 7.07 -21.61
C THR A 27 21.19 7.51 -20.14
N PRO A 28 19.99 7.82 -19.60
CA PRO A 28 19.82 8.27 -18.22
C PRO A 28 20.27 7.22 -17.20
N GLN A 29 20.82 7.69 -16.08
CA GLN A 29 21.12 6.90 -14.88
C GLN A 29 20.41 7.54 -13.68
N TRP A 30 19.39 6.86 -13.17
CA TRP A 30 18.61 7.33 -12.02
C TRP A 30 19.25 6.96 -10.69
N ASP A 31 19.70 5.71 -10.57
CA ASP A 31 20.24 5.13 -9.32
C ASP A 31 19.29 5.34 -8.13
N GLU A 32 17.99 5.16 -8.39
CA GLU A 32 16.90 5.29 -7.42
C GLU A 32 16.35 3.91 -7.01
N THR A 33 15.93 3.77 -5.76
CA THR A 33 15.31 2.55 -5.22
C THR A 33 13.87 2.82 -4.84
N PHE A 34 12.97 1.92 -5.22
CA PHE A 34 11.54 2.01 -4.90
C PHE A 34 11.09 0.74 -4.19
N TRP A 35 10.19 0.92 -3.22
CA TRP A 35 9.57 -0.16 -2.46
C TRP A 35 8.10 -0.25 -2.86
N LEU A 36 7.71 -1.41 -3.38
CA LEU A 36 6.36 -1.65 -3.92
C LEU A 36 5.78 -2.91 -3.31
N LEU A 37 4.51 -2.86 -2.95
CA LEU A 37 3.76 -4.07 -2.64
C LEU A 37 3.32 -4.72 -3.95
N VAL A 38 3.68 -5.99 -4.12
CA VAL A 38 3.43 -6.75 -5.33
C VAL A 38 2.54 -7.95 -5.04
N GLN A 39 1.52 -8.17 -5.87
CA GLN A 39 0.66 -9.36 -5.83
C GLN A 39 0.91 -10.25 -7.06
N GLU A 40 0.89 -9.68 -8.28
CA GLU A 40 1.03 -10.48 -9.51
C GLU A 40 2.01 -9.88 -10.53
N LEU A 41 1.86 -8.60 -10.91
CA LEU A 41 2.63 -7.99 -11.99
C LEU A 41 3.17 -6.60 -11.65
N LEU A 42 4.36 -6.29 -12.18
CA LEU A 42 4.97 -4.96 -12.16
C LEU A 42 5.03 -4.40 -13.59
N THR A 43 4.35 -3.29 -13.81
CA THR A 43 4.38 -2.51 -15.06
C THR A 43 5.38 -1.38 -14.92
N LEU A 44 6.22 -1.18 -15.94
CA LEU A 44 7.15 -0.06 -16.02
C LEU A 44 6.81 0.79 -17.25
N ASN A 45 6.66 2.10 -17.03
CA ASN A 45 6.52 3.12 -18.06
C ASN A 45 7.74 4.04 -18.06
N ILE A 46 8.22 4.42 -19.24
CA ILE A 46 9.20 5.49 -19.40
C ILE A 46 8.53 6.62 -20.16
N GLY A 47 8.55 7.81 -19.56
CA GLY A 47 7.99 9.02 -20.15
C GLY A 47 9.06 10.10 -20.36
N GLN A 48 8.71 11.13 -21.12
CA GLN A 48 9.46 12.38 -21.21
C GLN A 48 8.57 13.57 -20.88
N THR A 49 9.16 14.61 -20.28
CA THR A 49 8.47 15.87 -19.97
C THR A 49 8.91 16.97 -20.93
N PHE A 50 8.50 16.90 -22.19
CA PHE A 50 8.64 18.03 -23.13
C PHE A 50 7.23 18.57 -23.42
N GLY A 51 6.81 19.60 -22.66
CA GLY A 51 5.42 20.05 -22.67
C GLY A 51 4.51 19.11 -21.88
N ALA A 52 3.58 18.41 -22.55
CA ALA A 52 2.79 17.35 -21.92
C ALA A 52 3.63 16.07 -21.80
N LYS A 53 3.44 15.31 -20.71
CA LYS A 53 4.15 14.06 -20.47
C LYS A 53 3.83 13.05 -21.58
N GLU A 54 4.85 12.65 -22.34
CA GLU A 54 4.72 11.72 -23.48
C GLU A 54 5.33 10.37 -23.13
N LEU A 55 4.62 9.27 -23.38
CA LEU A 55 5.11 7.90 -23.18
C LEU A 55 6.18 7.57 -24.23
N MET A 56 7.43 7.38 -23.78
CA MET A 56 8.53 6.91 -24.63
C MET A 56 8.48 5.41 -24.85
N GLY A 57 8.20 4.65 -23.79
CA GLY A 57 8.25 3.19 -23.84
C GLY A 57 7.62 2.53 -22.62
N ARG A 58 7.25 1.26 -22.74
CA ARG A 58 6.65 0.45 -21.66
C ARG A 58 7.17 -0.97 -21.70
N CYS A 59 7.33 -1.59 -20.53
CA CYS A 59 7.58 -3.03 -20.42
C CYS A 59 6.90 -3.63 -19.19
N LEU A 60 6.58 -4.93 -19.27
CA LEU A 60 6.12 -5.72 -18.14
C LEU A 60 7.32 -6.43 -17.51
N VAL A 61 7.45 -6.33 -16.19
CA VAL A 61 8.46 -7.07 -15.42
C VAL A 61 7.78 -8.27 -14.80
N LYS A 62 8.11 -9.46 -15.30
CA LYS A 62 7.64 -10.73 -14.73
C LYS A 62 8.28 -10.92 -13.36
N LEU A 63 7.46 -11.15 -12.33
CA LEU A 63 7.96 -11.32 -10.96
C LEU A 63 8.52 -12.72 -10.70
N ALA A 64 8.11 -13.74 -11.45
CA ALA A 64 8.53 -15.13 -11.22
C ALA A 64 10.07 -15.35 -11.15
N PRO A 65 10.90 -14.76 -12.04
CA PRO A 65 12.35 -14.85 -11.89
C PRO A 65 12.88 -14.15 -10.64
N VAL A 66 12.27 -13.04 -10.22
CA VAL A 66 12.68 -12.27 -9.05
C VAL A 66 12.31 -13.00 -7.75
N THR A 67 11.11 -13.58 -7.69
CA THR A 67 10.67 -14.35 -6.52
C THR A 67 11.44 -15.66 -6.39
N ALA A 68 11.77 -16.34 -7.48
CA ALA A 68 12.57 -17.56 -7.48
C ALA A 68 14.02 -17.35 -7.02
N ALA A 69 14.56 -16.14 -7.21
CA ALA A 69 15.92 -15.77 -6.77
C ALA A 69 15.97 -15.22 -5.34
N ALA A 70 14.83 -14.99 -4.69
CA ALA A 70 14.80 -14.36 -3.37
C ALA A 70 15.62 -15.16 -2.33
N PRO A 71 16.39 -14.49 -1.45
CA PRO A 71 16.43 -13.05 -1.22
C PRO A 71 17.39 -12.27 -2.12
N ASP A 72 18.07 -12.94 -3.05
CA ASP A 72 19.09 -12.32 -3.91
C ASP A 72 18.47 -11.46 -5.01
N PRO A 73 19.07 -10.31 -5.33
CA PRO A 73 18.56 -9.42 -6.35
C PRO A 73 18.86 -9.94 -7.76
N VAL A 74 17.90 -9.74 -8.67
CA VAL A 74 18.05 -10.01 -10.10
C VAL A 74 18.28 -8.69 -10.84
N THR A 75 19.39 -8.60 -11.58
CA THR A 75 19.66 -7.48 -12.49
C THR A 75 19.42 -7.91 -13.93
N ALA A 76 18.53 -7.20 -14.63
CA ALA A 76 18.19 -7.53 -16.02
C ALA A 76 17.88 -6.27 -16.85
N TRP A 77 18.09 -6.38 -18.16
CA TRP A 77 17.67 -5.40 -19.15
C TRP A 77 16.31 -5.76 -19.72
N TYR A 78 15.38 -4.83 -19.68
CA TYR A 78 14.02 -4.96 -20.20
C TYR A 78 13.86 -4.09 -21.43
N HIS A 79 13.33 -4.68 -22.50
CA HIS A 79 13.06 -3.97 -23.75
C HIS A 79 11.78 -3.15 -23.63
N LEU A 80 11.83 -1.89 -24.07
CA LEU A 80 10.66 -1.03 -24.14
C LEU A 80 9.89 -1.38 -25.43
N GLY A 81 8.74 -2.02 -25.32
CA GLY A 81 7.82 -2.26 -26.45
C GLY A 81 8.01 -3.50 -27.31
N LEU A 82 8.75 -4.52 -26.85
CA LEU A 82 8.76 -5.85 -27.46
C LEU A 82 8.28 -6.92 -26.46
N GLY A 83 7.26 -7.70 -26.85
CA GLY A 83 7.07 -9.07 -26.35
C GLY A 83 6.17 -9.32 -25.14
N ASP A 84 5.80 -8.34 -24.31
CA ASP A 84 4.88 -8.58 -23.18
C ASP A 84 3.94 -7.39 -22.95
N TRP A 85 2.69 -7.58 -23.38
CA TRP A 85 1.59 -6.62 -23.37
C TRP A 85 0.80 -6.76 -22.06
N ALA A 86 0.58 -5.67 -21.33
CA ALA A 86 -0.32 -5.67 -20.16
C ALA A 86 -1.36 -4.54 -20.16
N ASN A 87 -1.39 -3.67 -21.19
CA ASN A 87 -2.37 -2.58 -21.26
C ASN A 87 -2.89 -2.40 -22.71
N PRO A 88 -4.22 -2.23 -22.93
CA PRO A 88 -4.82 -1.99 -24.25
C PRO A 88 -4.30 -0.75 -25.02
N GLU A 89 -3.61 0.20 -24.37
CA GLU A 89 -3.12 1.45 -25.01
C GLU A 89 -1.78 1.33 -25.78
N GLY A 90 -1.14 0.16 -25.81
CA GLY A 90 0.10 -0.08 -26.57
C GLY A 90 1.41 0.24 -25.81
N CYS A 91 2.54 0.32 -26.54
CA CYS A 91 3.90 0.34 -25.98
C CYS A 91 4.66 1.69 -26.07
N GLY A 92 4.00 2.77 -26.51
CA GLY A 92 4.68 4.02 -26.84
C GLY A 92 5.45 3.92 -28.16
N LYS A 93 6.62 4.54 -28.27
CA LYS A 93 7.46 4.51 -29.48
C LYS A 93 8.23 3.19 -29.66
N GLY A 94 8.34 2.38 -28.61
CA GLY A 94 8.89 1.02 -28.68
C GLY A 94 10.41 0.93 -28.91
N GLU A 95 11.16 1.97 -28.55
CA GLU A 95 12.62 2.02 -28.72
C GLU A 95 13.33 2.13 -27.36
N GLY A 96 14.38 1.33 -27.18
CA GLY A 96 15.27 1.40 -26.01
C GLY A 96 15.14 0.22 -25.03
N LYS A 97 15.98 0.26 -23.99
CA LYS A 97 15.96 -0.70 -22.89
C LYS A 97 16.15 0.03 -21.56
N VAL A 98 15.67 -0.60 -20.49
CA VAL A 98 15.89 -0.16 -19.12
C VAL A 98 16.51 -1.28 -18.31
N GLN A 99 17.50 -0.95 -17.49
CA GLN A 99 18.08 -1.90 -16.55
C GLN A 99 17.37 -1.74 -15.20
N LEU A 100 16.93 -2.86 -14.62
CA LEU A 100 16.42 -2.88 -13.25
C LEU A 100 17.22 -3.88 -12.43
N ARG A 101 17.41 -3.56 -11.16
CA ARG A 101 17.85 -4.49 -10.12
C ARG A 101 16.69 -4.67 -9.14
N CYS A 102 16.07 -5.85 -9.17
CA CYS A 102 14.88 -6.16 -8.38
C CYS A 102 15.21 -7.17 -7.29
N ALA A 103 14.74 -6.97 -6.07
CA ALA A 103 14.76 -7.95 -5.00
C ALA A 103 13.34 -8.21 -4.51
N TYR A 104 13.06 -9.44 -4.11
CA TYR A 104 11.78 -9.82 -3.49
C TYR A 104 12.00 -10.19 -2.02
N ARG A 105 11.04 -9.78 -1.18
CA ARG A 105 10.98 -10.11 0.25
C ARG A 105 9.56 -10.54 0.57
N SER A 106 9.40 -11.75 1.11
CA SER A 106 8.13 -12.19 1.67
C SER A 106 7.97 -11.64 3.08
N PHE A 107 6.74 -11.36 3.49
CA PHE A 107 6.51 -10.72 4.79
C PHE A 107 6.89 -11.58 6.01
N ASP A 108 6.82 -12.90 5.86
CA ASP A 108 7.22 -13.88 6.87
C ASP A 108 8.75 -14.02 7.01
N SER A 109 9.53 -13.41 6.12
CA SER A 109 10.99 -13.45 6.15
C SER A 109 11.63 -12.34 7.00
N PHE A 110 10.85 -11.32 7.40
CA PHE A 110 11.39 -10.22 8.20
C PHE A 110 11.83 -10.70 9.57
N LYS A 111 13.04 -10.31 9.95
CA LYS A 111 13.55 -10.46 11.32
C LYS A 111 13.02 -9.34 12.20
N ARG A 112 13.08 -9.53 13.51
CA ARG A 112 12.61 -8.54 14.49
C ARG A 112 13.30 -7.19 14.35
N GLU A 113 14.59 -7.19 14.06
CA GLU A 113 15.42 -5.98 14.06
C GLU A 113 15.06 -5.06 12.88
N GLU A 114 14.69 -5.63 11.73
CA GLU A 114 14.41 -4.89 10.49
C GLU A 114 13.31 -3.82 10.67
N PRO A 115 12.07 -4.14 11.09
CA PRO A 115 11.04 -3.14 11.32
C PRO A 115 11.39 -2.17 12.46
N MET A 116 12.22 -2.58 13.42
CA MET A 116 12.60 -1.75 14.58
C MET A 116 13.70 -0.73 14.27
N THR A 117 14.51 -0.97 13.23
CA THR A 117 15.62 -0.09 12.83
C THR A 117 15.34 0.75 11.59
N ALA A 118 14.21 0.52 10.91
CA ALA A 118 13.85 1.27 9.73
C ALA A 118 13.37 2.68 10.08
N ASP A 119 13.90 3.70 9.38
CA ASP A 119 13.44 5.09 9.55
C ASP A 119 12.06 5.32 8.92
N THR A 120 11.81 4.63 7.81
CA THR A 120 10.55 4.68 7.06
C THR A 120 10.13 3.29 6.58
N GLY A 121 8.86 3.15 6.23
CA GLY A 121 8.31 1.92 5.70
C GLY A 121 6.95 2.10 5.06
N ILE A 122 6.33 0.97 4.73
CA ILE A 122 4.97 0.91 4.22
C ILE A 122 4.08 0.40 5.33
N VAL A 123 2.97 1.08 5.56
CA VAL A 123 1.94 0.64 6.49
C VAL A 123 0.76 0.06 5.72
N ILE A 124 0.39 -1.18 6.07
CA ILE A 124 -0.78 -1.86 5.51
C ILE A 124 -1.84 -1.96 6.60
N VAL A 125 -3.04 -1.46 6.29
CA VAL A 125 -4.19 -1.47 7.20
C VAL A 125 -5.32 -2.27 6.57
N ARG A 126 -5.81 -3.27 7.29
CA ARG A 126 -7.03 -3.99 6.92
C ARG A 126 -8.00 -4.00 8.09
N VAL A 127 -9.14 -3.37 7.88
CA VAL A 127 -10.28 -3.41 8.82
C VAL A 127 -11.09 -4.67 8.52
N ILE A 128 -11.42 -5.42 9.57
CA ILE A 128 -12.10 -6.72 9.47
C ILE A 128 -13.52 -6.61 10.03
N THR A 129 -13.67 -6.30 11.31
CA THR A 129 -14.99 -6.09 11.94
C THR A 129 -15.04 -4.82 12.77
N ALA A 130 -16.23 -4.27 12.91
CA ALA A 130 -16.55 -3.33 13.98
C ALA A 130 -17.77 -3.89 14.73
N GLU A 131 -17.74 -3.88 16.04
CA GLU A 131 -18.74 -4.55 16.88
C GLU A 131 -19.24 -3.61 17.98
N HIS A 132 -20.49 -3.79 18.37
CA HIS A 132 -21.16 -3.03 19.43
C HIS A 132 -21.14 -1.51 19.22
N LEU A 133 -21.25 -1.05 17.97
CA LEU A 133 -21.31 0.38 17.64
C LEU A 133 -22.56 1.03 18.25
N GLN A 134 -22.35 2.14 18.95
CA GLN A 134 -23.42 2.94 19.56
C GLN A 134 -24.07 3.84 18.51
N ARG A 135 -25.39 3.90 18.48
CA ARG A 135 -26.12 4.80 17.58
C ARG A 135 -26.28 6.17 18.20
N ALA A 136 -26.44 7.18 17.35
CA ALA A 136 -26.94 8.48 17.78
C ALA A 136 -28.28 8.32 18.54
N PRO A 137 -28.45 8.98 19.70
CA PRO A 137 -29.69 8.92 20.47
C PRO A 137 -30.92 9.26 19.62
N GLY A 138 -32.01 8.50 19.78
CA GLY A 138 -33.29 8.76 19.11
C GLY A 138 -33.50 8.09 17.76
N ARG A 139 -32.50 7.38 17.18
CA ARG A 139 -32.73 6.54 15.99
C ARG A 139 -33.48 5.25 16.34
N LYS A 140 -34.62 5.03 15.69
CA LYS A 140 -35.41 3.80 15.79
C LYS A 140 -34.99 2.71 14.79
N ASN A 141 -34.35 3.08 13.68
CA ASN A 141 -33.91 2.13 12.67
C ASN A 141 -32.72 1.30 13.18
N THR A 142 -32.71 0.01 12.83
CA THR A 142 -31.62 -0.91 13.14
C THR A 142 -30.48 -0.89 12.12
N ALA A 143 -30.73 -0.36 10.92
CA ALA A 143 -29.70 -0.21 9.91
C ALA A 143 -28.75 0.96 10.23
N MET A 144 -27.45 0.71 10.09
CA MET A 144 -26.35 1.66 10.26
C MET A 144 -25.38 1.51 9.08
N THR A 145 -25.07 2.62 8.42
CA THR A 145 -24.07 2.65 7.35
C THR A 145 -22.76 3.13 7.93
N ALA A 146 -21.84 2.22 8.25
CA ALA A 146 -20.55 2.58 8.84
C ALA A 146 -19.44 2.53 7.79
N TYR A 147 -18.45 3.41 7.93
CA TYR A 147 -17.20 3.40 7.17
C TYR A 147 -16.03 3.73 8.10
N VAL A 148 -14.79 3.43 7.70
CA VAL A 148 -13.62 3.71 8.54
C VAL A 148 -12.67 4.64 7.81
N ARG A 149 -12.43 5.82 8.39
CA ARG A 149 -11.41 6.75 7.91
C ARG A 149 -10.09 6.40 8.56
N VAL A 150 -9.05 6.19 7.77
CA VAL A 150 -7.70 5.89 8.24
C VAL A 150 -6.79 7.04 7.83
N LYS A 151 -6.09 7.63 8.81
CA LYS A 151 -5.08 8.65 8.60
C LYS A 151 -3.73 8.12 9.06
N CYS A 152 -2.71 8.28 8.25
CA CYS A 152 -1.32 7.94 8.59
C CYS A 152 -0.42 9.07 8.10
N GLY A 153 0.20 9.81 9.03
CA GLY A 153 0.90 11.04 8.67
C GLY A 153 -0.04 12.06 8.02
N ASP A 154 0.34 12.55 6.83
CA ASP A 154 -0.46 13.50 6.05
C ASP A 154 -1.48 12.82 5.12
N ASP A 155 -1.31 11.52 4.86
CA ASP A 155 -2.18 10.76 3.99
C ASP A 155 -3.42 10.27 4.71
N SER A 156 -4.52 10.17 3.95
CA SER A 156 -5.75 9.58 4.46
C SER A 156 -6.48 8.80 3.38
N ALA A 157 -7.08 7.70 3.80
CA ALA A 157 -7.91 6.86 2.96
C ALA A 157 -9.13 6.39 3.77
N SER A 158 -10.07 5.72 3.12
CA SER A 158 -11.25 5.21 3.82
C SER A 158 -11.62 3.82 3.31
N VAL A 159 -11.94 2.95 4.26
CA VAL A 159 -12.66 1.72 3.97
C VAL A 159 -14.10 2.10 3.57
N PRO A 160 -14.62 1.62 2.43
CA PRO A 160 -15.93 2.00 1.93
C PRO A 160 -17.08 1.78 2.91
N PRO A 161 -18.15 2.59 2.81
CA PRO A 161 -19.34 2.44 3.64
C PRO A 161 -20.05 1.11 3.40
N LEU A 162 -20.45 0.48 4.50
CA LEU A 162 -21.24 -0.75 4.51
C LEU A 162 -22.46 -0.56 5.42
N THR A 163 -23.64 -0.89 4.89
CA THR A 163 -24.88 -0.89 5.68
C THR A 163 -25.06 -2.23 6.36
N SER A 164 -25.19 -2.22 7.68
CA SER A 164 -25.41 -3.41 8.52
C SER A 164 -26.18 -3.03 9.79
N THR A 165 -26.13 -3.87 10.81
CA THR A 165 -26.55 -3.58 12.19
C THR A 165 -25.46 -2.80 12.94
N ALA A 166 -25.39 -2.88 14.28
CA ALA A 166 -24.27 -2.34 15.06
C ALA A 166 -22.96 -3.15 14.91
N ASN A 167 -23.01 -4.26 14.17
CA ASN A 167 -21.88 -5.11 13.86
C ASN A 167 -21.65 -5.13 12.34
N HIS A 168 -20.43 -4.79 11.93
CA HIS A 168 -20.00 -4.70 10.54
C HIS A 168 -18.87 -5.68 10.28
N THR A 169 -18.83 -6.22 9.07
CA THR A 169 -17.74 -7.08 8.60
C THR A 169 -17.37 -6.64 7.19
N TRP A 170 -16.14 -6.16 7.03
CA TRP A 170 -15.60 -5.75 5.73
C TRP A 170 -14.85 -6.90 5.07
N THR A 171 -14.89 -6.93 3.73
CA THR A 171 -14.16 -7.92 2.94
C THR A 171 -12.69 -7.52 2.77
N ASN A 172 -11.86 -8.48 2.37
CA ASN A 172 -10.41 -8.31 2.18
C ASN A 172 -10.04 -7.29 1.10
N ALA A 173 -10.99 -6.93 0.23
CA ALA A 173 -10.79 -5.98 -0.86
C ALA A 173 -10.50 -4.53 -0.38
N ASN A 174 -10.73 -4.23 0.90
CA ASN A 174 -10.57 -2.88 1.46
C ASN A 174 -9.25 -2.69 2.21
N THR A 175 -8.17 -3.31 1.71
CA THR A 175 -6.83 -3.09 2.24
C THR A 175 -6.35 -1.70 1.84
N LEU A 176 -5.86 -0.93 2.80
CA LEU A 176 -5.30 0.40 2.60
C LEU A 176 -3.79 0.35 2.80
N GLU A 177 -3.07 1.07 1.97
CA GLU A 177 -1.62 1.10 1.93
C GLU A 177 -1.14 2.55 2.04
N PHE A 178 -0.18 2.80 2.92
CA PHE A 178 0.43 4.09 3.12
C PHE A 178 1.94 3.94 2.95
N TYR A 179 2.53 4.72 2.04
CA TYR A 179 3.94 4.65 1.67
C TYR A 179 4.73 5.76 2.37
N ASP A 180 6.06 5.60 2.44
CA ASP A 180 6.98 6.57 3.05
C ASP A 180 6.60 6.98 4.48
N VAL A 181 6.01 6.05 5.23
CA VAL A 181 5.55 6.28 6.60
C VAL A 181 6.76 6.28 7.53
N LYS A 182 6.96 7.38 8.24
CA LYS A 182 8.00 7.50 9.28
C LYS A 182 7.72 6.57 10.45
N PHE A 183 8.76 5.96 10.98
CA PHE A 183 8.67 5.10 12.17
C PHE A 183 8.05 5.80 13.39
N SER A 184 8.25 7.11 13.52
CA SER A 184 7.68 7.93 14.61
C SER A 184 6.21 8.31 14.41
N SER A 185 5.58 7.93 13.29
CA SER A 185 4.20 8.30 12.98
C SER A 185 3.19 7.49 13.80
N ASN A 186 1.96 7.99 13.83
CA ASN A 186 0.79 7.26 14.30
C ASN A 186 -0.15 6.93 13.12
N ILE A 187 -0.99 5.93 13.34
CA ILE A 187 -2.14 5.60 12.51
C ILE A 187 -3.39 5.90 13.33
N LYS A 188 -4.30 6.70 12.77
CA LYS A 188 -5.60 7.01 13.39
C LYS A 188 -6.71 6.38 12.56
N LEU A 189 -7.47 5.49 13.17
CA LEU A 189 -8.67 4.90 12.59
C LEU A 189 -9.89 5.52 13.27
N LYS A 190 -10.81 6.08 12.48
CA LYS A 190 -12.09 6.61 12.97
C LYS A 190 -13.23 5.88 12.31
N VAL A 191 -14.07 5.24 13.12
CA VAL A 191 -15.30 4.62 12.63
C VAL A 191 -16.36 5.71 12.55
N MET A 192 -16.99 5.85 11.40
CA MET A 192 -17.93 6.92 11.10
C MET A 192 -19.28 6.33 10.68
N GLU A 193 -20.38 6.92 11.13
CA GLU A 193 -21.71 6.64 10.59
C GLU A 193 -22.01 7.61 9.45
N ARG A 194 -22.30 7.09 8.26
CA ARG A 194 -22.77 7.91 7.15
C ARG A 194 -24.24 8.29 7.38
N ALA A 195 -24.49 9.58 7.57
CA ALA A 195 -25.82 10.13 7.77
C ALA A 195 -25.96 11.52 7.12
N LEU A 196 -26.93 12.33 7.56
CA LEU A 196 -27.04 13.73 7.15
C LEU A 196 -25.82 14.55 7.60
N GLN A 197 -25.24 14.18 8.75
CA GLN A 197 -23.92 14.62 9.21
C GLN A 197 -23.15 13.37 9.61
N ASP A 198 -21.89 13.27 9.21
CA ASP A 198 -21.08 12.10 9.54
C ASP A 198 -20.71 12.14 11.03
N ASP A 199 -21.27 11.20 11.79
CA ASP A 199 -21.05 11.09 13.22
C ASP A 199 -19.90 10.12 13.51
N SER A 200 -19.01 10.49 14.43
CA SER A 200 -17.95 9.59 14.90
C SER A 200 -18.55 8.54 15.84
N LEU A 201 -18.32 7.26 15.53
CA LEU A 201 -18.74 6.09 16.31
C LEU A 201 -17.63 5.55 17.22
N GLY A 202 -16.46 6.16 17.17
CA GLY A 202 -15.31 5.81 17.99
C GLY A 202 -14.01 5.90 17.20
N ASN A 203 -12.89 5.95 17.92
CA ASN A 203 -11.57 6.13 17.33
C ASN A 203 -10.51 5.25 17.97
N LEU A 204 -9.44 5.00 17.22
CA LEU A 204 -8.29 4.20 17.60
C LEU A 204 -7.03 4.89 17.07
N GLU A 205 -6.03 5.01 17.93
CA GLU A 205 -4.70 5.49 17.57
C GLU A 205 -3.65 4.43 17.91
N VAL A 206 -2.76 4.13 16.97
CA VAL A 206 -1.68 3.14 17.14
C VAL A 206 -0.38 3.74 16.65
N LEU A 207 0.70 3.62 17.43
CA LEU A 207 2.03 4.04 17.00
C LEU A 207 2.60 3.03 15.98
N VAL A 208 3.32 3.53 14.97
CA VAL A 208 4.01 2.65 14.01
C VAL A 208 5.05 1.78 14.71
N SER A 209 5.71 2.30 15.75
CA SER A 209 6.62 1.53 16.61
C SER A 209 5.96 0.33 17.30
N ASP A 210 4.70 0.45 17.71
CA ASP A 210 3.96 -0.64 18.36
C ASP A 210 3.62 -1.74 17.35
N ILE A 211 3.42 -1.36 16.09
CA ILE A 211 3.21 -2.30 14.97
C ILE A 211 4.52 -3.00 14.64
N ALA A 212 5.62 -2.26 14.59
CA ALA A 212 6.96 -2.78 14.31
C ALA A 212 7.42 -3.83 15.35
N ASP A 213 7.18 -3.59 16.65
CA ASP A 213 7.54 -4.54 17.71
C ASP A 213 6.59 -5.74 17.80
N ALA A 214 5.41 -5.66 17.18
CA ALA A 214 4.43 -6.74 17.21
C ALA A 214 4.90 -8.00 16.46
N CYS A 215 4.44 -9.15 16.94
CA CYS A 215 4.72 -10.46 16.37
C CYS A 215 3.51 -11.39 16.50
N ASP A 216 2.36 -10.97 15.99
CA ASP A 216 1.12 -11.72 16.12
C ASP A 216 1.06 -12.88 15.10
N PHE A 217 0.19 -13.86 15.35
CA PHE A 217 -0.07 -14.97 14.41
C PHE A 217 -0.92 -14.48 13.24
N ASN A 218 -0.44 -14.69 12.02
CA ASN A 218 -1.17 -14.41 10.79
C ASN A 218 -1.85 -15.69 10.27
N PRO A 219 -3.19 -15.77 10.27
CA PRO A 219 -3.90 -16.96 9.81
C PRO A 219 -3.75 -17.21 8.29
N LEU A 220 -3.31 -16.22 7.51
CA LEU A 220 -3.10 -16.38 6.07
C LEU A 220 -1.78 -17.08 5.74
N SER A 221 -0.71 -16.81 6.48
CA SER A 221 0.58 -17.50 6.32
C SER A 221 0.70 -18.73 7.20
N GLY A 222 -0.10 -18.83 8.27
CA GLY A 222 -0.03 -19.92 9.24
C GLY A 222 1.13 -19.78 10.23
N GLY A 223 1.74 -18.59 10.34
CA GLY A 223 2.90 -18.34 11.20
C GLY A 223 2.80 -17.03 11.98
N ARG A 224 3.77 -16.81 12.87
CA ARG A 224 3.99 -15.49 13.50
C ARG A 224 4.90 -14.66 12.61
N GLU A 225 4.62 -13.37 12.52
CA GLU A 225 5.35 -12.46 11.63
C GLU A 225 5.74 -11.19 12.37
N HIS A 226 6.98 -10.73 12.20
CA HIS A 226 7.45 -9.48 12.78
C HIS A 226 6.84 -8.28 12.04
N GLY A 227 6.59 -7.19 12.77
CA GLY A 227 5.95 -5.99 12.20
C GLY A 227 4.47 -6.18 11.90
N PHE A 228 3.81 -7.20 12.47
CA PHE A 228 2.41 -7.53 12.22
C PHE A 228 1.61 -7.67 13.51
N MET A 229 0.44 -7.02 13.53
CA MET A 229 -0.57 -7.22 14.57
C MET A 229 -1.95 -7.51 13.97
N LEU A 230 -2.69 -8.42 14.61
CA LEU A 230 -4.09 -8.71 14.32
C LEU A 230 -4.83 -8.78 15.66
N ARG A 231 -5.62 -7.74 15.97
CA ARG A 231 -6.20 -7.57 17.31
C ARG A 231 -7.61 -7.01 17.27
N HIS A 232 -8.29 -7.17 18.41
CA HIS A 232 -9.56 -6.53 18.73
C HIS A 232 -9.33 -5.29 19.60
N PHE A 233 -9.35 -4.12 18.98
CA PHE A 233 -9.10 -2.85 19.64
C PHE A 233 -10.39 -2.28 20.24
N PRO A 234 -10.41 -1.85 21.51
CA PRO A 234 -11.48 -1.00 22.00
C PRO A 234 -11.44 0.35 21.28
N LEU A 235 -12.60 0.91 20.97
CA LEU A 235 -12.68 2.26 20.39
C LEU A 235 -12.85 3.29 21.51
N GLU A 236 -11.96 4.28 21.53
CA GLU A 236 -12.11 5.49 22.33
C GLU A 236 -13.36 6.26 21.88
N ASP A 237 -14.10 6.79 22.85
CA ASP A 237 -15.41 7.43 22.65
C ASP A 237 -16.47 6.55 21.96
N GLY A 238 -16.23 5.23 21.84
CA GLY A 238 -17.12 4.29 21.17
C GLY A 238 -18.18 3.63 22.06
N GLY A 239 -18.25 3.98 23.35
CA GLY A 239 -19.25 3.44 24.28
C GLY A 239 -19.29 1.91 24.37
N GLY A 240 -18.10 1.28 24.38
CA GLY A 240 -17.94 -0.18 24.42
C GLY A 240 -17.75 -0.84 23.05
N ALA A 241 -17.77 -0.05 21.97
CA ALA A 241 -17.50 -0.54 20.63
C ALA A 241 -16.05 -1.04 20.46
N ARG A 242 -15.88 -1.98 19.53
CA ARG A 242 -14.58 -2.59 19.23
C ARG A 242 -14.35 -2.63 17.72
N LEU A 243 -13.09 -2.56 17.32
CA LEU A 243 -12.64 -2.69 15.93
C LEU A 243 -11.63 -3.83 15.85
N THR A 244 -11.89 -4.81 15.01
CA THR A 244 -10.91 -5.83 14.65
C THR A 244 -10.18 -5.38 13.40
N ALA A 245 -8.87 -5.26 13.48
CA ALA A 245 -8.03 -4.86 12.36
C ALA A 245 -6.69 -5.61 12.37
N SER A 246 -6.13 -5.82 11.18
CA SER A 246 -4.73 -6.16 11.04
C SER A 246 -3.94 -4.96 10.56
N LEU A 247 -2.85 -4.65 11.25
CA LEU A 247 -1.90 -3.60 10.90
C LEU A 247 -0.54 -4.23 10.65
N ARG A 248 0.15 -3.79 9.60
CA ARG A 248 1.52 -4.21 9.29
C ARG A 248 2.41 -3.02 9.02
N PHE A 249 3.64 -3.07 9.52
CA PHE A 249 4.73 -2.20 9.11
C PHE A 249 5.75 -3.03 8.31
N VAL A 250 6.00 -2.61 7.07
CA VAL A 250 6.97 -3.22 6.16
C VAL A 250 8.18 -2.29 6.08
N PRO A 251 9.36 -2.68 6.59
CA PRO A 251 10.53 -1.82 6.58
C PRO A 251 11.03 -1.58 5.14
N CYS A 252 11.38 -0.32 4.83
CA CYS A 252 12.08 0.05 3.61
C CYS A 252 13.57 0.23 3.95
N CYS A 253 14.37 -0.83 3.84
CA CYS A 253 15.78 -0.88 4.29
C CYS A 253 16.74 -1.42 3.22
#